data_AF-A0A0A0V7P5-F1
#
_entry.id   AF-A0A0A0V7P5-F1
#
_cell.length_a   1.000
_cell.length_b   1.000
_cell.length_c   1.000
_cell.angle_alpha   90.00
_cell.angle_beta   90.00
_cell.angle_gamma   90.00
#
_symmetry.space_group_name_H-M   'P 1'
#
loop_
_entity.id
_entity.type
_entity.pdbx_description
1 polymer ?
#
loop_
_entity_poly.entity_id
_entity_poly.type
_entity_poly.pdbx_seq_one_letter_code
_entity_poly.pdbx_strand_id
1 'polypeptide(L)'
;FGGSVKAHNLLFISKQSPGFDAHIDAFRAVAKEFKKQVLFVTINIDEEDHEKIMEFFGLKKEEAPTMRLIKLEDQMTKFKPPTNVIAEAEIRSFVSGVLDGTIKQHLLSEEIPENWDKEPVKVLVGKNFDEVVFDKSKNVLVEFYAPWCGHCKQLAPIYDKLGEKFKDNNDILICKMDATANELEHTKIDSFPTIKLL
;
A
#
# COMPACT_ATOMS: atom_id res chain seq x y z
N PHE A 1 1.69 -14.16 11.27
CA PHE A 1 2.39 -13.23 12.18
C PHE A 1 1.74 -13.27 13.56
N GLY A 2 2.31 -14.00 14.53
CA GLY A 2 1.67 -14.29 15.84
C GLY A 2 2.48 -13.83 17.08
N GLY A 3 3.44 -12.92 16.91
CA GLY A 3 4.23 -12.38 18.02
C GLY A 3 3.46 -11.35 18.86
N SER A 4 3.91 -11.13 20.09
CA SER A 4 3.35 -10.10 21.00
C SER A 4 3.63 -8.67 20.52
N VAL A 5 4.69 -8.47 19.73
CA VAL A 5 5.05 -7.18 19.16
C VAL A 5 4.30 -6.95 17.84
N LYS A 6 3.41 -5.96 17.85
CA LYS A 6 2.53 -5.63 16.71
C LYS A 6 3.12 -4.62 15.73
N ALA A 7 4.17 -3.89 16.09
CA ALA A 7 4.85 -2.96 15.18
C ALA A 7 6.15 -3.57 14.67
N HIS A 8 6.32 -3.70 13.36
CA HIS A 8 7.55 -4.21 12.74
C HIS A 8 8.18 -3.12 11.87
N ASN A 9 9.46 -2.84 12.05
CA ASN A 9 10.25 -1.99 11.17
C ASN A 9 11.09 -2.89 10.25
N LEU A 10 10.83 -2.83 8.95
CA LEU A 10 11.48 -3.64 7.93
C LEU A 10 12.48 -2.78 7.18
N LEU A 11 13.76 -3.13 7.22
CA LEU A 11 14.82 -2.56 6.38
C LEU A 11 14.98 -3.40 5.12
N PHE A 12 14.70 -2.81 3.96
CA PHE A 12 14.93 -3.40 2.65
C PHE A 12 16.29 -2.95 2.14
N ILE A 13 17.21 -3.90 1.98
CA ILE A 13 18.60 -3.62 1.59
C ILE A 13 19.17 -4.78 0.79
N SER A 14 20.07 -4.49 -0.16
CA SER A 14 20.85 -5.50 -0.87
C SER A 14 22.09 -5.87 -0.06
N LYS A 15 22.39 -7.17 0.09
CA LYS A 15 23.64 -7.63 0.70
C LYS A 15 24.88 -7.22 -0.10
N GLN A 16 24.70 -6.91 -1.38
CA GLN A 16 25.75 -6.50 -2.30
C GLN A 16 25.95 -4.97 -2.31
N SER A 17 25.07 -4.22 -1.66
CA SER A 17 25.15 -2.75 -1.64
C SER A 17 26.36 -2.23 -0.84
N PRO A 18 27.04 -1.16 -1.31
CA PRO A 18 28.04 -0.47 -0.52
C PRO A 18 27.44 0.03 0.80
N GLY A 19 28.17 -0.16 1.90
CA GLY A 19 27.71 0.30 3.22
C GLY A 19 26.69 -0.61 3.90
N PHE A 20 26.44 -1.82 3.36
CA PHE A 20 25.56 -2.83 3.98
C PHE A 20 25.81 -3.00 5.48
N ASP A 21 27.04 -3.26 5.90
CA ASP A 21 27.37 -3.49 7.31
C ASP A 21 27.08 -2.25 8.17
N ALA A 22 27.42 -1.05 7.69
CA ALA A 22 27.16 0.19 8.41
C ALA A 22 25.66 0.45 8.61
N HIS A 23 24.85 0.18 7.59
CA HIS A 23 23.39 0.30 7.67
C HIS A 23 22.79 -0.73 8.62
N ILE A 24 23.26 -1.98 8.56
CA ILE A 24 22.83 -3.05 9.46
C ILE A 24 23.20 -2.74 10.92
N ASP A 25 24.40 -2.21 11.16
CA ASP A 25 24.87 -1.85 12.49
C ASP A 25 24.07 -0.69 13.08
N ALA A 26 23.82 0.36 12.29
CA ALA A 26 22.95 1.46 12.71
C ALA A 26 21.52 0.97 13.03
N PHE A 27 20.96 0.10 12.18
CA PHE A 27 19.63 -0.48 12.38
C PHE A 27 19.56 -1.33 13.65
N ARG A 28 20.58 -2.16 13.90
CA ARG A 28 20.71 -2.98 15.12
C ARG A 28 20.95 -2.13 16.37
N ALA A 29 21.69 -1.04 16.27
CA ALA A 29 21.94 -0.13 17.39
C ALA A 29 20.62 0.45 17.89
N VAL A 30 19.83 1.02 16.97
CA VAL A 30 18.52 1.60 17.29
C VAL A 30 17.51 0.53 17.71
N ALA A 31 17.54 -0.68 17.14
CA ALA A 31 16.68 -1.78 17.55
C ALA A 31 16.76 -2.11 19.05
N LYS A 32 17.91 -1.86 19.70
CA LYS A 32 18.10 -2.10 21.14
C LYS A 32 17.27 -1.15 22.00
N GLU A 33 16.96 0.05 21.50
CA GLU A 33 16.20 1.09 22.20
C GLU A 33 14.69 0.77 22.22
N PHE A 34 14.18 0.11 21.18
CA PHE A 34 12.76 -0.19 20.99
C PHE A 34 12.38 -1.65 21.33
N LYS A 35 13.17 -2.33 22.16
CA LYS A 35 12.90 -3.71 22.57
C LYS A 35 11.48 -3.86 23.13
N LYS A 36 10.81 -4.95 22.71
CA LYS A 36 9.41 -5.28 23.05
C LYS A 36 8.35 -4.29 22.51
N GLN A 37 8.76 -3.19 21.88
CA GLN A 37 7.84 -2.22 21.27
C GLN A 37 7.78 -2.39 19.75
N VAL A 38 8.94 -2.54 19.11
CA VAL A 38 9.05 -2.68 17.66
C VAL A 38 10.00 -3.83 17.33
N LEU A 39 9.58 -4.71 16.42
CA LEU A 39 10.42 -5.77 15.87
C LEU A 39 11.19 -5.22 14.67
N PHE A 40 12.51 -5.30 14.70
CA PHE A 40 13.35 -4.86 13.59
C PHE A 40 13.69 -6.08 12.72
N VAL A 41 13.37 -6.01 11.43
CA VAL A 41 13.54 -7.08 10.44
C VAL A 41 14.33 -6.55 9.26
N THR A 42 15.23 -7.36 8.71
CA THR A 42 16.00 -7.01 7.51
C THR A 42 15.57 -7.92 6.37
N ILE A 43 15.24 -7.33 5.23
CA ILE A 43 14.82 -8.03 4.01
C ILE A 43 15.91 -7.83 2.95
N ASN A 44 16.47 -8.94 2.48
CA ASN A 44 17.46 -8.93 1.41
C ASN A 44 16.76 -8.79 0.05
N ILE A 45 16.89 -7.66 -0.62
CA ILE A 45 16.19 -7.43 -1.92
C ILE A 45 16.78 -8.25 -3.08
N ASP A 46 17.91 -8.91 -2.85
CA ASP A 46 18.56 -9.76 -3.85
C ASP A 46 17.89 -11.14 -3.98
N GLU A 47 17.03 -11.52 -3.02
CA GLU A 47 16.31 -12.81 -3.04
C GLU A 47 14.99 -12.67 -3.80
N GLU A 48 14.75 -13.54 -4.78
CA GLU A 48 13.49 -13.55 -5.56
C GLU A 48 12.25 -13.80 -4.68
N ASP A 49 12.39 -14.64 -3.64
CA ASP A 49 11.30 -14.92 -2.68
C ASP A 49 10.82 -13.67 -1.92
N HIS A 50 11.62 -12.59 -1.91
CA HIS A 50 11.25 -11.33 -1.26
C HIS A 50 10.54 -10.33 -2.19
N GLU A 51 10.34 -10.63 -3.48
CA GLU A 51 9.66 -9.70 -4.41
C GLU A 51 8.23 -9.42 -3.98
N LYS A 52 7.48 -10.44 -3.55
CA LYS A 52 6.09 -10.29 -3.08
C LYS A 52 5.97 -9.38 -1.86
N ILE A 53 6.94 -9.43 -0.93
CA ILE A 53 6.92 -8.53 0.22
C ILE A 53 7.29 -7.10 -0.20
N MET A 54 8.17 -6.92 -1.18
CA MET A 54 8.46 -5.59 -1.73
C MET A 54 7.23 -4.99 -2.41
N GLU A 55 6.55 -5.75 -3.27
CA GLU A 55 5.29 -5.35 -3.91
C GLU A 55 4.22 -4.98 -2.88
N PHE A 56 4.09 -5.77 -1.80
CA PHE A 56 3.17 -5.49 -0.70
C PHE A 56 3.42 -4.12 -0.04
N PHE A 57 4.67 -3.65 0.00
CA PHE A 57 5.05 -2.33 0.49
C PHE A 57 5.18 -1.27 -0.62
N GLY A 58 4.83 -1.60 -1.87
CA GLY A 58 4.95 -0.72 -3.02
C GLY A 58 6.38 -0.31 -3.33
N LEU A 59 7.35 -1.18 -3.04
CA LEU A 59 8.77 -0.88 -3.17
C LEU A 59 9.35 -1.45 -4.46
N LYS A 60 10.13 -0.62 -5.17
CA LYS A 60 11.01 -1.09 -6.24
C LYS A 60 12.45 -1.27 -5.73
N LYS A 61 13.25 -2.08 -6.43
CA LYS A 61 14.65 -2.38 -6.02
C LYS A 61 15.52 -1.13 -5.99
N GLU A 62 15.23 -0.13 -6.84
CA GLU A 62 15.98 1.13 -6.93
C GLU A 62 15.71 2.08 -5.76
N GLU A 63 14.65 1.86 -4.98
CA GLU A 63 14.36 2.64 -3.79
C GLU A 63 15.18 2.17 -2.56
N ALA A 64 15.85 1.03 -2.66
CA ALA A 64 16.70 0.52 -1.58
C ALA A 64 18.08 1.20 -1.57
N PRO A 65 18.70 1.40 -0.39
CA PRO A 65 18.20 1.00 0.93
C PRO A 65 17.08 1.92 1.44
N THR A 66 16.04 1.33 2.03
CA THR A 66 14.92 2.07 2.63
C THR A 66 14.23 1.21 3.69
N MET A 67 13.41 1.83 4.53
CA MET A 67 12.63 1.13 5.56
C MET A 67 11.12 1.34 5.39
N ARG A 68 10.34 0.43 5.95
CA ARG A 68 8.89 0.57 6.16
C ARG A 68 8.55 0.09 7.55
N LEU A 69 7.69 0.83 8.25
CA LEU A 69 7.12 0.36 9.50
C LEU A 69 5.69 -0.10 9.24
N ILE A 70 5.30 -1.20 9.85
CA ILE A 70 3.94 -1.73 9.77
C ILE A 70 3.41 -2.02 11.17
N LYS A 71 2.20 -1.55 11.46
CA LYS A 71 1.47 -1.94 12.67
C LYS A 71 0.44 -3.00 12.28
N LEU A 72 0.45 -4.11 13.01
CA LEU A 72 -0.36 -5.32 12.82
C LEU A 72 -1.44 -5.41 13.91
N GLU A 73 -2.20 -4.34 14.07
CA GLU A 73 -3.31 -4.25 15.03
C GLU A 73 -4.60 -4.76 14.35
N ASP A 74 -5.77 -4.21 14.71
CA ASP A 74 -7.03 -4.51 14.03
C ASP A 74 -6.98 -4.12 12.55
N GLN A 75 -6.16 -3.12 12.21
CA GLN A 75 -5.81 -2.77 10.84
C GLN A 75 -4.30 -2.82 10.62
N MET A 76 -3.94 -3.26 9.42
CA MET A 76 -2.57 -3.27 8.96
C MET A 76 -2.24 -1.89 8.37
N THR A 77 -1.57 -1.04 9.13
CA THR A 77 -1.18 0.31 8.68
C THR A 77 0.29 0.35 8.36
N LYS A 78 0.63 0.83 7.16
CA LYS A 78 2.02 0.96 6.68
C LYS A 78 2.49 2.40 6.84
N PHE A 79 3.78 2.59 7.06
CA PHE A 79 4.42 3.90 7.22
C PHE A 79 5.69 3.94 6.39
N LYS A 80 5.90 5.07 5.71
CA LYS A 80 7.09 5.37 4.91
C LYS A 80 7.92 6.44 5.63
N PRO A 81 9.25 6.27 5.71
CA PRO A 81 10.10 7.29 6.32
C PRO A 81 10.14 8.56 5.45
N PRO A 82 10.33 9.74 6.06
CA PRO A 82 10.48 10.99 5.31
C PRO A 82 11.71 11.02 4.39
N THR A 83 12.70 10.18 4.69
CA THR A 83 13.98 10.08 3.98
C THR A 83 14.40 8.60 3.85
N ASN A 84 15.16 8.28 2.80
CA ASN A 84 15.77 6.95 2.62
C ASN A 84 17.15 6.83 3.32
N VAL A 85 17.60 7.86 4.05
CA VAL A 85 18.87 7.81 4.77
C VAL A 85 18.79 6.80 5.93
N ILE A 86 19.66 5.79 5.88
CA ILE A 86 19.76 4.76 6.93
C ILE A 86 20.90 5.13 7.88
N ALA A 87 20.59 6.02 8.84
CA ALA A 87 21.46 6.44 9.93
C ALA A 87 20.71 6.39 11.26
N GLU A 88 21.41 6.22 12.39
CA GLU A 88 20.76 6.01 13.69
C GLU A 88 19.75 7.10 14.06
N ALA A 89 20.09 8.37 13.82
CA ALA A 89 19.19 9.50 14.09
C ALA A 89 17.89 9.42 13.28
N GLU A 90 17.98 9.10 12.00
CA GLU A 90 16.83 9.02 11.09
C GLU A 90 15.95 7.79 11.40
N ILE A 91 16.58 6.64 11.68
CA ILE A 91 15.86 5.42 12.08
C ILE A 91 15.11 5.66 13.39
N ARG A 92 15.77 6.28 14.39
CA ARG A 92 15.15 6.59 15.68
C ARG A 92 14.01 7.59 15.53
N SER A 93 14.23 8.65 14.75
CA SER A 93 13.21 9.69 14.48
C SER A 93 11.99 9.08 13.81
N PHE A 94 12.18 8.27 12.78
CA PHE A 94 11.08 7.60 12.08
C PHE A 94 10.29 6.66 13.00
N VAL A 95 10.98 5.77 13.72
CA VAL A 95 10.31 4.80 14.61
C VAL A 95 9.55 5.52 15.73
N SER A 96 10.18 6.51 16.36
CA SER A 96 9.53 7.32 17.41
C SER A 96 8.32 8.06 16.85
N GLY A 97 8.48 8.68 15.67
CA GLY A 97 7.41 9.44 15.03
C GLY A 97 6.20 8.59 14.62
N VAL A 98 6.42 7.33 14.28
CA VAL A 98 5.32 6.38 14.03
C VAL A 98 4.64 5.94 15.34
N LEU A 99 5.41 5.79 16.43
CA LEU A 99 4.86 5.42 17.74
C LEU A 99 4.06 6.56 18.38
N ASP A 100 4.53 7.81 18.25
CA ASP A 100 3.86 9.00 18.79
C ASP A 100 2.79 9.60 17.87
N GLY A 101 2.71 9.13 16.62
CA GLY A 101 1.69 9.52 15.64
C GLY A 101 2.02 10.77 14.82
N THR A 102 3.23 11.33 14.94
CA THR A 102 3.69 12.44 14.09
C THR A 102 3.92 12.03 12.64
N ILE A 103 4.31 10.76 12.40
CA ILE A 103 4.38 10.18 11.06
C ILE A 103 3.03 9.54 10.72
N LYS A 104 2.36 10.09 9.71
CA LYS A 104 1.07 9.59 9.22
C LYS A 104 1.26 8.29 8.42
N GLN A 105 0.18 7.51 8.38
CA GLN A 105 0.13 6.30 7.54
C GLN A 105 0.46 6.63 6.09
N HIS A 106 1.17 5.72 5.44
CA HIS A 106 1.41 5.73 4.02
C HIS A 106 0.42 4.80 3.36
N LEU A 107 -0.42 5.35 2.49
CA LEU A 107 -1.36 4.59 1.67
C LEU A 107 -0.70 4.32 0.33
N LEU A 108 -0.67 3.04 -0.06
CA LEU A 108 -0.22 2.66 -1.39
C LEU A 108 -1.21 3.18 -2.45
N SER A 109 -0.68 3.68 -3.57
CA SER A 109 -1.48 3.97 -4.75
C SER A 109 -0.62 3.80 -5.99
N GLU A 110 -1.21 3.22 -7.02
CA GLU A 110 -0.67 3.26 -8.37
C GLU A 110 -0.67 4.69 -8.93
N GLU A 111 0.04 4.89 -10.05
CA GLU A 111 -0.11 6.11 -10.85
C GLU A 111 -1.46 6.10 -11.57
N ILE A 112 -2.05 7.29 -11.74
CA ILE A 112 -3.30 7.42 -12.48
C ILE A 112 -3.01 7.08 -13.95
N PRO A 113 -3.66 6.05 -14.54
CA PRO A 113 -3.46 5.72 -15.94
C PRO A 113 -3.91 6.88 -16.85
N GLU A 114 -3.20 7.16 -17.95
CA GLU A 114 -3.59 8.22 -18.90
C GLU A 114 -4.98 7.98 -19.54
N ASN A 115 -5.45 6.75 -19.52
CA ASN A 115 -6.74 6.32 -20.05
C ASN A 115 -7.73 5.89 -18.96
N TRP A 116 -7.55 6.37 -17.72
CA TRP A 116 -8.37 5.95 -16.58
C TRP A 116 -9.88 6.15 -16.79
N ASP A 117 -10.30 7.11 -17.60
CA ASP A 117 -11.69 7.47 -17.86
C ASP A 117 -12.17 7.19 -19.31
N LYS A 118 -11.33 6.58 -20.16
CA LYS A 118 -11.66 6.37 -21.59
C LYS A 118 -12.66 5.24 -21.82
N GLU A 119 -12.60 4.20 -21.00
CA GLU A 119 -13.48 3.04 -21.12
C GLU A 119 -14.78 3.25 -20.30
N PRO A 120 -15.89 2.56 -20.66
CA PRO A 120 -17.15 2.66 -19.91
C PRO A 120 -17.03 2.32 -18.42
N VAL A 121 -16.09 1.44 -18.06
CA VAL A 121 -15.70 1.18 -16.68
C VAL A 121 -14.42 1.95 -16.38
N LYS A 122 -14.54 3.00 -15.57
CA LYS A 122 -13.42 3.87 -15.20
C LYS A 122 -12.48 3.18 -14.23
N VAL A 123 -11.19 3.42 -14.36
CA VAL A 123 -10.15 2.88 -13.48
C VAL A 123 -9.84 3.91 -12.41
N LEU A 124 -9.98 3.50 -11.15
CA LEU A 124 -9.56 4.29 -10.00
C LEU A 124 -8.28 3.70 -9.41
N VAL A 125 -7.48 4.59 -8.85
CA VAL A 125 -6.31 4.34 -8.02
C VAL A 125 -6.43 5.22 -6.77
N GLY A 126 -5.64 4.97 -5.73
CA GLY A 126 -5.73 5.75 -4.49
C GLY A 126 -5.62 7.27 -4.69
N LYS A 127 -4.86 7.71 -5.70
CA LYS A 127 -4.64 9.13 -6.04
C LYS A 127 -5.84 9.87 -6.62
N ASN A 128 -6.72 9.20 -7.39
CA ASN A 128 -7.92 9.83 -7.98
C ASN A 128 -9.23 9.35 -7.35
N PHE A 129 -9.17 8.39 -6.43
CA PHE A 129 -10.36 7.78 -5.83
C PHE A 129 -11.26 8.85 -5.20
N ASP A 130 -10.78 9.58 -4.19
CA ASP A 130 -11.58 10.54 -3.42
C ASP A 130 -12.20 11.63 -4.30
N GLU A 131 -11.44 12.15 -5.27
CA GLU A 131 -11.92 13.18 -6.20
C GLU A 131 -13.12 12.68 -7.02
N VAL A 132 -13.07 11.43 -7.49
CA VAL A 132 -14.11 10.86 -8.34
C VAL A 132 -15.30 10.37 -7.50
N VAL A 133 -15.06 9.64 -6.40
CA VAL A 133 -16.15 9.01 -5.63
C VAL A 133 -16.93 9.99 -4.77
N PHE A 134 -16.34 11.12 -4.36
CA PHE A 134 -17.01 12.11 -3.53
C PHE A 134 -17.55 13.31 -4.32
N ASP A 135 -17.56 13.23 -5.65
CA ASP A 135 -18.31 14.15 -6.48
C ASP A 135 -19.81 14.00 -6.19
N LYS A 136 -20.37 14.96 -5.46
CA LYS A 136 -21.78 14.99 -5.05
C LYS A 136 -22.77 15.03 -6.22
N SER A 137 -22.32 15.29 -7.45
CA SER A 137 -23.15 15.27 -8.65
C SER A 137 -23.29 13.88 -9.27
N LYS A 138 -22.54 12.89 -8.77
CA LYS A 138 -22.50 11.53 -9.31
C LYS A 138 -22.87 10.51 -8.24
N ASN A 139 -23.38 9.38 -8.69
CA ASN A 139 -23.51 8.14 -7.93
C ASN A 139 -22.44 7.19 -8.45
N VAL A 140 -21.49 6.78 -7.60
CA VAL A 140 -20.31 6.04 -8.08
C VAL A 140 -20.36 4.61 -7.58
N LEU A 141 -20.55 3.67 -8.51
CA LEU A 141 -20.48 2.24 -8.21
C LEU A 141 -19.05 1.75 -8.45
N VAL A 142 -18.37 1.29 -7.41
CA VAL A 142 -16.98 0.82 -7.49
C VAL A 142 -16.90 -0.68 -7.22
N GLU A 143 -16.26 -1.41 -8.14
CA GLU A 143 -15.75 -2.77 -7.91
C GLU A 143 -14.32 -2.69 -7.36
N PHE A 144 -14.13 -3.22 -6.15
CA PHE A 144 -12.81 -3.44 -5.58
C PHE A 144 -12.41 -4.90 -5.82
N TYR A 145 -11.34 -5.11 -6.58
CA TYR A 145 -10.92 -6.43 -7.03
C TYR A 145 -9.46 -6.72 -6.66
N ALA A 146 -9.08 -8.00 -6.85
CA ALA A 146 -7.70 -8.47 -6.84
C ALA A 146 -7.40 -9.20 -8.15
N PRO A 147 -6.29 -8.92 -8.87
CA PRO A 147 -6.01 -9.47 -10.21
C PRO A 147 -5.96 -11.00 -10.27
N TRP A 148 -5.59 -11.65 -9.17
CA TRP A 148 -5.49 -13.11 -9.07
C TRP A 148 -6.79 -13.77 -8.60
N CYS A 149 -7.78 -13.02 -8.12
CA CYS A 149 -9.02 -13.60 -7.58
C CYS A 149 -9.90 -14.17 -8.70
N GLY A 150 -10.20 -15.47 -8.63
CA GLY A 150 -11.04 -16.15 -9.62
C GLY A 150 -12.47 -15.61 -9.70
N HIS A 151 -13.07 -15.21 -8.58
CA HIS A 151 -14.40 -14.59 -8.55
C HIS A 151 -14.42 -13.22 -9.23
N CYS A 152 -13.36 -12.42 -9.07
CA CYS A 152 -13.24 -11.13 -9.77
C CYS A 152 -13.17 -11.34 -11.28
N LYS A 153 -12.37 -12.33 -11.74
CA LYS A 153 -12.27 -12.66 -13.17
C LYS A 153 -13.61 -13.11 -13.78
N GLN A 154 -14.46 -13.79 -13.00
CA GLN A 154 -15.80 -14.18 -13.43
C GLN A 154 -16.78 -12.99 -13.49
N LEU A 155 -16.64 -12.02 -12.59
CA LEU A 155 -17.47 -10.82 -12.54
C LEU A 155 -17.10 -9.80 -13.63
N ALA A 156 -15.81 -9.66 -13.96
CA ALA A 156 -15.30 -8.69 -14.92
C ALA A 156 -16.14 -8.55 -16.22
N PRO A 157 -16.45 -9.62 -16.98
CA PRO A 157 -17.25 -9.48 -18.22
C PRO A 157 -18.71 -9.04 -17.97
N ILE A 158 -19.25 -9.27 -16.77
CA ILE A 158 -20.58 -8.79 -16.37
C ILE A 158 -20.50 -7.31 -15.99
N TYR A 159 -19.44 -6.92 -15.29
CA TYR A 159 -19.18 -5.55 -14.87
C TYR A 159 -18.89 -4.63 -16.07
N ASP A 160 -18.16 -5.13 -17.08
CA ASP A 160 -17.94 -4.39 -18.34
C ASP A 160 -19.27 -4.14 -19.10
N LYS A 161 -20.18 -5.12 -19.12
CA LYS A 161 -21.53 -4.94 -19.68
C LYS A 161 -22.36 -3.92 -18.90
N LEU A 162 -22.15 -3.84 -17.58
CA LEU A 162 -22.78 -2.82 -16.75
C LEU A 162 -22.24 -1.43 -17.10
N GLY A 163 -20.92 -1.27 -17.21
CA GLY A 163 -20.28 -0.04 -17.69
C GLY A 163 -20.85 0.41 -19.03
N GLU A 164 -20.89 -0.50 -20.01
CA GLU A 164 -21.43 -0.22 -21.34
C GLU A 164 -22.89 0.24 -21.31
N LYS A 165 -23.71 -0.34 -20.43
CA LYS A 165 -25.12 0.05 -20.27
C LYS A 165 -25.29 1.46 -19.69
N PHE A 166 -24.35 1.92 -18.87
CA PHE A 166 -24.42 3.22 -18.19
C PHE A 166 -23.49 4.29 -18.77
N LYS A 167 -22.77 4.02 -19.86
CA LYS A 167 -21.77 4.94 -20.44
C LYS A 167 -22.29 6.33 -20.80
N ASP A 168 -23.56 6.43 -21.22
CA ASP A 168 -24.21 7.69 -21.61
C ASP A 168 -25.06 8.29 -20.46
N ASN A 169 -25.00 7.70 -19.25
CA ASN A 169 -25.71 8.20 -18.09
C ASN A 169 -24.87 9.28 -17.40
N ASN A 170 -25.46 10.47 -17.21
CA ASN A 170 -24.75 11.60 -16.60
C ASN A 170 -24.69 11.54 -15.07
N ASP A 171 -25.49 10.70 -14.41
CA ASP A 171 -25.61 10.67 -12.95
C ASP A 171 -24.91 9.47 -12.31
N ILE A 172 -24.53 8.46 -13.10
CA ILE A 172 -23.97 7.20 -12.61
C ILE A 172 -22.61 6.96 -13.25
N LEU A 173 -21.60 6.68 -12.43
CA LEU A 173 -20.28 6.24 -12.87
C LEU A 173 -20.05 4.79 -12.44
N ILE A 174 -19.58 3.97 -13.39
CA ILE A 174 -19.15 2.60 -13.13
C ILE A 174 -17.63 2.60 -13.09
N CYS A 175 -17.07 2.22 -11.95
CA CYS A 175 -15.66 2.29 -11.66
C CYS A 175 -15.12 0.96 -11.14
N LYS A 176 -13.82 0.73 -11.27
CA LYS A 176 -13.10 -0.39 -10.66
C LYS A 176 -11.77 0.06 -10.09
N MET A 177 -11.30 -0.60 -9.04
CA MET A 177 -10.03 -0.34 -8.39
C MET A 177 -9.37 -1.66 -7.96
N ASP A 178 -8.08 -1.82 -8.28
CA ASP A 178 -7.27 -2.88 -7.70
C ASP A 178 -6.96 -2.55 -6.25
N ALA A 179 -7.67 -3.18 -5.32
CA ALA A 179 -7.52 -2.94 -3.88
C ALA A 179 -6.33 -3.71 -3.26
N THR A 180 -5.51 -4.35 -4.08
CA THR A 180 -4.24 -4.97 -3.67
C THR A 180 -3.05 -4.06 -3.92
N ALA A 181 -3.16 -3.18 -4.91
CA ALA A 181 -2.17 -2.16 -5.26
C ALA A 181 -2.57 -0.74 -4.81
N ASN A 182 -3.77 -0.57 -4.26
CA ASN A 182 -4.29 0.72 -3.80
C ASN A 182 -4.94 0.60 -2.42
N GLU A 183 -4.51 1.43 -1.48
CA GLU A 183 -5.05 1.52 -0.12
C GLU A 183 -5.83 2.82 0.06
N LEU A 184 -6.95 2.74 0.78
CA LEU A 184 -7.83 3.88 1.06
C LEU A 184 -7.96 4.09 2.57
N GLU A 185 -7.95 5.35 3.01
CA GLU A 185 -8.04 5.70 4.42
C GLU A 185 -9.39 5.30 5.04
N HIS A 186 -10.47 5.65 4.35
CA HIS A 186 -11.83 5.60 4.88
C HIS A 186 -12.62 4.38 4.35
N THR A 187 -12.08 3.64 3.37
CA THR A 187 -12.76 2.51 2.74
C THR A 187 -11.98 1.23 2.93
N LYS A 188 -12.44 0.38 3.86
CA LYS A 188 -11.87 -0.95 4.08
C LYS A 188 -12.43 -1.96 3.07
N ILE A 189 -11.54 -2.76 2.49
CA ILE A 189 -11.84 -3.84 1.55
C ILE A 189 -11.21 -5.13 2.08
N ASP A 190 -12.03 -5.96 2.72
CA ASP A 190 -11.56 -7.17 3.41
C ASP A 190 -11.80 -8.45 2.59
N SER A 191 -12.48 -8.34 1.45
CA SER A 191 -12.78 -9.46 0.56
C SER A 191 -12.92 -9.01 -0.90
N PHE A 192 -12.69 -9.94 -1.83
CA PHE A 192 -12.72 -9.68 -3.27
C PHE A 192 -13.64 -10.68 -4.01
N PRO A 193 -14.49 -10.21 -4.95
CA PRO A 193 -14.77 -8.80 -5.22
C PRO A 193 -15.63 -8.18 -4.10
N THR A 194 -15.47 -6.88 -3.88
CA THR A 194 -16.39 -6.07 -3.07
C THR A 194 -16.97 -4.98 -3.97
N ILE A 195 -18.29 -4.77 -3.93
CA ILE A 195 -18.95 -3.69 -4.66
C ILE A 195 -19.52 -2.69 -3.65
N LYS A 196 -19.27 -1.40 -3.84
CA LYS A 196 -19.86 -0.33 -3.04
C LYS A 196 -20.44 0.75 -3.94
N LEU A 197 -21.59 1.28 -3.53
CA LEU A 197 -22.13 2.54 -4.05
C LEU A 197 -21.67 3.65 -3.10
N LEU A 198 -20.99 4.65 -3.64
CA LEU A 198 -20.40 5.78 -2.91
C LEU A 198 -20.98 7.10 -3.43
#